data_AF-A0A2V2C632-F1
#
_entry.id   AF-A0A2V2C632-F1
#
_cell.length_a   1.000
_cell.length_b   1.000
_cell.length_c   1.000
_cell.angle_alpha   90.00
_cell.angle_beta   90.00
_cell.angle_gamma   90.00
#
_symmetry.space_group_name_H-M   'P 1'
#
loop_
_entity.id
_entity.type
_entity.pdbx_description
1 polymer ?
#
loop_
_entity_poly.entity_id
_entity_poly.type
_entity_poly.pdbx_seq_one_letter_code
_entity_poly.pdbx_strand_id
1 'polypeptide(L)'
;MKQTILAVTAAALIVLSACNATTLPADVPVESAKPETSAADPQSTPDEVVTLPADELKPESVVDGWFDEPQTVQDDIEEVVTYTLRIPHLTLASDAASETINDGMAQLQSALESYADDEVYKAALDAQAMAFVDGDYTISMADGKLILTYTLSVRYGVDGAAEVTEKIYTFDAATGERLAE
;
A
#
# COMPACT_ATOMS: atom_id res chain seq x y z
N MET A 1 40.89 -59.97 -12.07
CA MET A 1 41.14 -58.79 -12.92
C MET A 1 39.78 -58.12 -13.14
N LYS A 2 39.36 -57.18 -12.29
CA LYS A 2 39.40 -55.71 -12.51
C LYS A 2 38.88 -55.27 -13.89
N GLN A 3 37.60 -54.91 -13.95
CA GLN A 3 37.11 -53.76 -14.72
C GLN A 3 36.04 -53.06 -13.89
N THR A 4 36.16 -51.74 -13.86
CA THR A 4 35.70 -50.78 -12.86
C THR A 4 34.36 -50.20 -13.29
N ILE A 5 33.37 -50.13 -12.39
CA ILE A 5 32.11 -49.39 -12.62
C ILE A 5 32.29 -48.00 -12.00
N LEU A 6 32.25 -46.95 -12.81
CA LEU A 6 32.17 -45.55 -12.39
C LEU A 6 31.40 -44.73 -13.43
N ALA A 7 30.78 -43.65 -12.93
CA ALA A 7 29.92 -42.63 -13.56
C ALA A 7 28.42 -42.89 -13.32
N VAL A 8 27.83 -42.43 -12.21
CA VAL A 8 27.52 -41.02 -11.83
C VAL A 8 26.74 -40.30 -12.92
N THR A 9 25.44 -40.17 -12.74
CA THR A 9 24.68 -39.05 -13.29
C THR A 9 23.73 -38.58 -12.20
N ALA A 10 24.04 -37.38 -11.70
CA ALA A 10 23.39 -36.75 -10.57
C ALA A 10 21.92 -36.48 -10.89
N ALA A 11 21.04 -36.83 -9.95
CA ALA A 11 19.69 -36.31 -9.90
C ALA A 11 19.79 -34.80 -9.59
N ALA A 12 19.65 -33.97 -10.61
CA ALA A 12 19.45 -32.54 -10.43
C ALA A 12 18.00 -32.32 -10.00
N LEU A 13 17.80 -32.13 -8.69
CA LEU A 13 16.59 -31.54 -8.13
C LEU A 13 16.44 -30.13 -8.69
N ILE A 14 15.48 -29.93 -9.58
CA ILE A 14 15.02 -28.59 -9.98
C ILE A 14 14.14 -28.08 -8.84
N VAL A 15 14.74 -27.27 -7.95
CA VAL A 15 13.99 -26.44 -7.00
C VAL A 15 13.78 -25.09 -7.68
N LEU A 16 12.72 -24.98 -8.48
CA LEU A 16 12.18 -23.69 -8.91
C LEU A 16 11.27 -23.19 -7.78
N SER A 17 11.84 -22.48 -6.82
CA SER A 17 11.09 -21.70 -5.83
C SER A 17 11.99 -20.61 -5.26
N ALA A 18 12.40 -19.68 -6.13
CA ALA A 18 12.62 -18.32 -5.70
C ALA A 18 11.37 -17.54 -6.14
N CYS A 19 10.30 -17.67 -5.37
CA CYS A 19 9.30 -16.60 -5.29
C CYS A 19 10.05 -15.43 -4.70
N ASN A 20 10.56 -14.55 -5.56
CA ASN A 20 10.90 -13.21 -5.15
C ASN A 20 9.54 -12.58 -4.88
N ALA A 21 9.11 -12.57 -3.61
CA ALA A 21 7.91 -11.86 -3.24
C ALA A 21 8.12 -10.40 -3.66
N THR A 22 7.45 -10.03 -4.75
CA THR A 22 7.32 -8.67 -5.25
C THR A 22 6.81 -7.83 -4.09
N THR A 23 7.75 -7.13 -3.45
CA THR A 23 7.47 -6.32 -2.26
C THR A 23 7.29 -4.90 -2.76
N LEU A 24 6.16 -4.29 -2.42
CA LEU A 24 5.89 -2.88 -2.68
C LEU A 24 7.07 -2.00 -2.19
N PRO A 25 7.37 -0.88 -2.86
CA PRO A 25 8.47 -0.01 -2.49
C PRO A 25 8.39 0.37 -1.00
N ALA A 26 9.48 0.15 -0.28
CA ALA A 26 9.62 0.51 1.13
C ALA A 26 9.88 2.02 1.28
N ASP A 27 9.17 2.61 2.25
CA ASP A 27 9.22 3.99 2.76
C ASP A 27 9.87 5.10 1.92
N VAL A 28 9.04 6.06 1.51
CA VAL A 28 9.47 7.41 1.11
C VAL A 28 10.01 8.13 2.34
N PRO A 29 11.27 8.63 2.33
CA PRO A 29 11.85 9.27 3.50
C PRO A 29 11.26 10.66 3.72
N VAL A 30 10.68 10.89 4.89
CA VAL A 30 10.26 12.22 5.35
C VAL A 30 11.43 12.88 6.08
N GLU A 31 12.00 13.93 5.50
CA GLU A 31 12.94 14.81 6.20
C GLU A 31 12.16 15.68 7.20
N SER A 32 12.04 15.23 8.44
CA SER A 32 11.41 15.99 9.52
C SER A 32 12.27 17.18 9.97
N ALA A 33 11.85 18.40 9.65
CA ALA A 33 12.36 19.61 10.27
C ALA A 33 11.64 19.88 11.62
N LYS A 34 12.40 19.84 12.72
CA LYS A 34 11.98 20.22 14.09
C LYS A 34 12.33 21.71 14.36
N PRO A 35 11.49 22.52 15.05
CA PRO A 35 11.70 22.90 16.48
C PRO A 35 10.39 23.07 17.30
N GLU A 36 10.25 22.41 18.46
CA GLU A 36 10.47 22.90 19.86
C GLU A 36 9.30 23.65 20.58
N THR A 37 8.78 22.98 21.63
CA THR A 37 8.43 23.46 23.00
C THR A 37 7.39 24.59 23.22
N SER A 38 6.29 24.29 23.95
CA SER A 38 6.07 24.72 25.36
C SER A 38 4.71 24.24 25.93
N ALA A 39 4.69 24.03 27.25
CA ALA A 39 3.75 23.28 28.09
C ALA A 39 2.48 24.04 28.57
N ALA A 40 1.45 23.30 29.00
CA ALA A 40 0.80 23.40 30.33
C ALA A 40 -0.47 22.53 30.45
N ASP A 41 -0.51 21.66 31.48
CA ASP A 41 -1.70 21.05 32.10
C ASP A 41 -2.13 21.98 33.28
N PRO A 42 -3.42 22.09 33.67
CA PRO A 42 -4.00 21.12 34.61
C PRO A 42 -5.50 20.77 34.44
N GLN A 43 -5.80 19.46 34.47
CA GLN A 43 -6.69 18.76 35.40
C GLN A 43 -8.18 19.21 35.59
N SER A 44 -9.14 18.31 35.35
CA SER A 44 -10.24 17.91 36.28
C SER A 44 -11.23 16.89 35.66
N THR A 45 -11.41 15.75 36.32
CA THR A 45 -12.60 14.87 36.24
C THR A 45 -13.57 15.20 37.40
N PRO A 46 -14.88 14.88 37.31
CA PRO A 46 -15.31 13.57 37.82
C PRO A 46 -16.45 12.89 37.02
N ASP A 47 -16.53 11.58 37.26
CA ASP A 47 -17.55 10.59 36.90
C ASP A 47 -19.03 11.05 36.84
N GLU A 48 -19.71 10.67 35.75
CA GLU A 48 -21.12 10.25 35.82
C GLU A 48 -21.32 9.03 34.90
N VAL A 49 -21.55 7.88 35.53
CA VAL A 49 -21.90 6.61 34.88
C VAL A 49 -23.35 6.70 34.40
N VAL A 50 -23.55 6.98 33.12
CA VAL A 50 -24.84 6.74 32.45
C VAL A 50 -24.71 5.44 31.67
N THR A 51 -25.24 4.36 32.24
CA THR A 51 -25.44 3.09 31.54
C THR A 51 -26.52 3.29 30.47
N LEU A 52 -26.11 3.46 29.20
CA LEU A 52 -27.02 3.43 28.06
C LEU A 52 -27.27 1.97 27.64
N PRO A 53 -28.52 1.60 27.29
CA PRO A 53 -28.86 0.22 26.95
C PRO A 53 -28.22 -0.21 25.62
N ALA A 54 -27.90 -1.49 25.54
CA ALA A 54 -27.38 -2.16 24.35
C ALA A 54 -28.44 -2.16 23.23
N ASP A 55 -28.41 -1.12 22.40
CA ASP A 55 -29.01 -1.12 21.07
C ASP A 55 -27.87 -1.28 20.05
N GLU A 56 -28.07 -2.23 19.13
CA GLU A 56 -27.21 -2.62 18.02
C GLU A 56 -26.09 -1.64 17.66
N LEU A 57 -24.84 -2.05 17.90
CA LEU A 57 -23.68 -1.54 17.18
C LEU A 57 -23.79 -1.95 15.71
N LYS A 58 -24.66 -1.26 14.97
CA LYS A 58 -24.43 -1.04 13.55
C LYS A 58 -23.16 -0.19 13.50
N PRO A 59 -22.09 -0.60 12.81
CA PRO A 59 -20.95 0.30 12.62
C PRO A 59 -21.51 1.51 11.88
N GLU A 60 -21.62 2.64 12.58
CA GLU A 60 -21.89 3.89 11.92
C GLU A 60 -20.74 4.07 10.93
N SER A 61 -21.07 4.07 9.64
CA SER A 61 -20.14 4.42 8.59
C SER A 61 -19.87 5.92 8.73
N VAL A 62 -18.94 6.29 9.62
CA VAL A 62 -18.50 7.68 9.90
C VAL A 62 -17.74 8.28 8.71
N VAL A 63 -17.85 7.71 7.51
CA VAL A 63 -16.92 7.93 6.39
C VAL A 63 -17.64 8.34 5.09
N ASP A 64 -18.94 8.68 5.13
CA ASP A 64 -19.68 9.02 3.90
C ASP A 64 -19.46 10.47 3.39
N GLY A 65 -18.54 11.26 3.99
CA GLY A 65 -18.41 12.69 3.67
C GLY A 65 -16.99 13.27 3.66
N TRP A 66 -15.93 12.47 3.78
CA TRP A 66 -14.54 12.95 3.83
C TRP A 66 -13.69 12.56 2.61
N PHE A 67 -14.24 11.77 1.69
CA PHE A 67 -13.49 11.18 0.58
C PHE A 67 -14.00 11.72 -0.74
N ASP A 68 -13.13 12.42 -1.47
CA ASP A 68 -13.44 12.91 -2.81
C ASP A 68 -13.48 11.73 -3.80
N GLU A 69 -13.89 12.02 -5.05
CA GLU A 69 -13.80 11.06 -6.13
C GLU A 69 -12.32 10.64 -6.32
N PRO A 70 -12.02 9.33 -6.29
CA PRO A 70 -10.65 8.85 -6.44
C PRO A 70 -10.07 9.22 -7.78
N GLN A 71 -8.77 9.45 -7.79
CA GLN A 71 -8.00 9.55 -9.01
C GLN A 71 -7.74 8.14 -9.54
N THR A 72 -7.95 7.97 -10.84
CA THR A 72 -7.63 6.72 -11.55
C THR A 72 -6.56 7.05 -12.57
N VAL A 73 -5.41 6.41 -12.44
CA VAL A 73 -4.29 6.52 -13.36
C VAL A 73 -4.20 5.23 -14.15
N GLN A 74 -4.12 5.32 -15.47
CA GLN A 74 -4.03 4.17 -16.34
C GLN A 74 -3.07 4.48 -17.49
N ASP A 75 -2.11 3.60 -17.73
CA ASP A 75 -1.17 3.72 -18.84
C ASP A 75 -0.61 2.34 -19.26
N ASP A 76 0.04 2.33 -20.42
CA ASP A 76 0.71 1.17 -21.00
C ASP A 76 2.21 1.43 -21.19
N ILE A 77 3.06 0.53 -20.69
CA ILE A 77 4.51 0.57 -20.86
C ILE A 77 4.89 -0.34 -22.01
N GLU A 78 5.17 0.28 -23.16
CA GLU A 78 5.55 -0.38 -24.42
C GLU A 78 4.61 -1.52 -24.85
N GLU A 79 3.32 -1.44 -24.51
CA GLU A 79 2.32 -2.51 -24.73
C GLU A 79 2.63 -3.84 -24.00
N VAL A 80 3.65 -3.86 -23.15
CA VAL A 80 4.06 -5.04 -22.36
C VAL A 80 3.40 -5.02 -20.99
N VAL A 81 3.33 -3.86 -20.34
CA VAL A 81 2.68 -3.71 -19.04
C VAL A 81 1.53 -2.75 -19.17
N THR A 82 0.34 -3.18 -18.75
CA THR A 82 -0.81 -2.29 -18.54
C THR A 82 -0.99 -2.12 -17.05
N TYR A 83 -1.11 -0.89 -16.57
CA TYR A 83 -1.44 -0.63 -15.17
C TYR A 83 -2.69 0.24 -15.02
N THR A 84 -3.48 -0.06 -13.99
CA THR A 84 -4.63 0.74 -13.54
C THR A 84 -4.50 0.93 -12.03
N LEU A 85 -4.22 2.16 -11.60
CA LEU A 85 -3.97 2.50 -10.21
C LEU A 85 -5.04 3.47 -9.73
N ARG A 86 -5.77 3.07 -8.70
CA ARG A 86 -6.71 3.94 -8.00
C ARG A 86 -6.02 4.56 -6.80
N ILE A 87 -6.03 5.89 -6.70
CA ILE A 87 -5.38 6.65 -5.64
C ILE A 87 -6.42 7.58 -5.01
N PRO A 88 -6.56 7.62 -3.66
CA PRO A 88 -7.51 8.50 -3.02
C PRO A 88 -7.09 9.96 -3.15
N HIS A 89 -8.09 10.83 -3.28
CA HIS A 89 -7.94 12.26 -3.03
C HIS A 89 -8.73 12.60 -1.77
N LEU A 90 -8.07 13.24 -0.80
CA LEU A 90 -8.57 13.35 0.56
C LEU A 90 -8.80 14.80 0.97
N THR A 91 -9.99 15.09 1.49
CA THR A 91 -10.31 16.37 2.10
C THR A 91 -10.42 16.17 3.62
N LEU A 92 -9.43 16.68 4.34
CA LEU A 92 -9.33 16.61 5.81
C LEU A 92 -9.89 17.88 6.46
N ALA A 93 -9.84 17.93 7.80
CA ALA A 93 -10.40 19.03 8.59
C ALA A 93 -9.72 20.39 8.37
N SER A 94 -8.54 20.43 7.75
CA SER A 94 -7.85 21.66 7.37
C SER A 94 -7.22 21.55 5.98
N ASP A 95 -7.09 22.68 5.30
CA ASP A 95 -6.45 22.75 3.98
C ASP A 95 -4.99 22.26 4.05
N ALA A 96 -4.26 22.64 5.10
CA ALA A 96 -2.87 22.22 5.30
C ALA A 96 -2.74 20.70 5.49
N ALA A 97 -3.67 20.09 6.24
CA ALA A 97 -3.68 18.64 6.41
C ALA A 97 -4.05 17.92 5.10
N SER A 98 -5.00 18.47 4.35
CA SER A 98 -5.39 17.96 3.03
C SER A 98 -4.24 18.04 2.03
N GLU A 99 -3.51 19.15 1.99
CA GLU A 99 -2.31 19.31 1.17
C GLU A 99 -1.25 18.27 1.54
N THR A 100 -0.93 18.16 2.83
CA THR A 100 0.09 17.22 3.34
C THR A 100 -0.23 15.77 2.99
N ILE A 101 -1.48 15.33 3.19
CA ILE A 101 -1.83 13.93 2.92
C ILE A 101 -1.87 13.62 1.42
N ASN A 102 -2.34 14.57 0.59
CA ASN A 102 -2.41 14.38 -0.86
C ASN A 102 -1.02 14.45 -1.51
N ASP A 103 -0.07 15.20 -0.95
CA ASP A 103 1.34 15.11 -1.32
C ASP A 103 1.89 13.70 -1.06
N GLY A 104 1.48 13.07 0.06
CA GLY A 104 1.77 11.67 0.35
C GLY A 104 1.16 10.70 -0.68
N MET A 105 -0.08 10.96 -1.13
CA MET A 105 -0.72 10.18 -2.19
C MET A 105 -0.04 10.34 -3.54
N ALA A 106 0.44 11.53 -3.88
CA ALA A 106 1.23 11.77 -5.09
C ALA A 106 2.56 11.02 -5.07
N GLN A 107 3.22 10.97 -3.91
CA GLN A 107 4.43 10.16 -3.72
C GLN A 107 4.14 8.66 -3.86
N LEU A 108 3.02 8.17 -3.31
CA LEU A 108 2.58 6.79 -3.47
C LEU A 108 2.36 6.45 -4.95
N GLN A 109 1.65 7.31 -5.69
CA GLN A 109 1.43 7.14 -7.12
C GLN A 109 2.77 7.01 -7.87
N SER A 110 3.69 7.96 -7.67
CA SER A 110 4.99 7.94 -8.34
C SER A 110 5.80 6.67 -8.03
N ALA A 111 5.72 6.18 -6.79
CA ALA A 111 6.37 4.93 -6.40
C ALA A 111 5.75 3.70 -7.08
N LEU A 112 4.42 3.68 -7.25
CA LEU A 112 3.72 2.59 -7.94
C LEU A 112 3.99 2.59 -9.46
N GLU A 113 4.06 3.77 -10.07
CA GLU A 113 4.44 3.92 -11.48
C GLU A 113 5.88 3.46 -11.73
N SER A 114 6.84 3.88 -10.88
CA SER A 114 8.23 3.39 -10.95
C SER A 114 8.31 1.88 -10.72
N TYR A 115 7.51 1.34 -9.80
CA TYR A 115 7.44 -0.11 -9.60
C TYR A 115 6.96 -0.86 -10.86
N ALA A 116 5.98 -0.31 -11.59
CA ALA A 116 5.52 -0.88 -12.85
C ALA A 116 6.61 -0.84 -13.94
N ASP A 117 7.36 0.26 -14.04
CA ASP A 117 8.40 0.50 -15.05
C ASP A 117 9.71 -0.26 -14.77
N ASP A 118 10.17 -0.26 -13.52
CA ASP A 118 11.48 -0.81 -13.16
C ASP A 118 11.43 -2.32 -12.88
N GLU A 119 10.38 -2.78 -12.18
CA GLU A 119 10.31 -4.16 -11.68
C GLU A 119 9.34 -5.01 -12.51
N VAL A 120 8.10 -4.57 -12.69
CA VAL A 120 7.08 -5.39 -13.38
C VAL A 120 7.40 -5.54 -14.85
N TYR A 121 7.76 -4.46 -15.53
CA TYR A 121 8.13 -4.51 -16.95
C TYR A 121 9.32 -5.43 -17.20
N LYS A 122 10.37 -5.34 -16.37
CA LYS A 122 11.52 -6.24 -16.46
C LYS A 122 11.11 -7.71 -16.25
N ALA A 123 10.30 -7.99 -15.25
CA ALA A 123 9.82 -9.34 -14.99
C ALA A 123 8.92 -9.88 -16.11
N ALA A 124 8.12 -9.00 -16.73
CA ALA A 124 7.27 -9.33 -17.88
C ALA A 124 8.10 -9.73 -19.10
N LEU A 125 9.19 -9.00 -19.38
CA LEU A 125 10.14 -9.34 -20.43
C LEU A 125 10.83 -10.70 -20.17
N ASP A 126 11.28 -10.93 -18.94
CA ASP A 126 11.95 -12.18 -18.56
C ASP A 126 10.99 -13.39 -18.66
N ALA A 127 9.70 -13.18 -18.34
CA ALA A 127 8.64 -14.17 -18.50
C ALA A 127 8.11 -14.30 -19.94
N GLN A 128 8.51 -13.40 -20.84
CA GLN A 128 8.00 -13.28 -22.21
C GLN A 128 6.47 -13.18 -22.27
N ALA A 129 5.87 -12.42 -21.35
CA ALA A 129 4.44 -12.27 -21.19
C ALA A 129 4.06 -10.80 -20.98
N MET A 130 2.82 -10.43 -21.32
CA MET A 130 2.26 -9.15 -20.89
C MET A 130 2.02 -9.17 -19.39
N ALA A 131 2.14 -8.02 -18.71
CA ALA A 131 1.77 -7.89 -17.31
C ALA A 131 0.59 -6.93 -17.12
N PHE A 132 -0.23 -7.22 -16.12
CA PHE A 132 -1.35 -6.40 -15.70
C PHE A 132 -1.15 -6.04 -14.24
N VAL A 133 -1.15 -4.74 -13.94
CA VAL A 133 -0.99 -4.21 -12.59
C VAL A 133 -2.25 -3.46 -12.20
N ASP A 134 -2.97 -3.97 -11.22
CA ASP A 134 -4.22 -3.39 -10.72
C ASP A 134 -4.02 -2.95 -9.27
N GLY A 135 -4.20 -1.65 -9.00
CA GLY A 135 -4.09 -1.05 -7.68
C GLY A 135 -5.43 -0.53 -7.18
N ASP A 136 -5.85 -0.96 -6.00
CA ASP A 136 -7.04 -0.46 -5.31
C ASP A 136 -6.73 -0.18 -3.84
N TYR A 137 -7.63 0.52 -3.16
CA TYR A 137 -7.42 0.91 -1.78
C TYR A 137 -8.70 0.84 -0.96
N THR A 138 -8.52 0.70 0.34
CA THR A 138 -9.58 0.91 1.33
C THR A 138 -9.10 1.91 2.37
N ILE A 139 -10.03 2.72 2.88
CA ILE A 139 -9.73 3.69 3.93
C ILE A 139 -10.62 3.42 5.13
N SER A 140 -10.01 3.52 6.30
CA SER A 140 -10.71 3.51 7.57
C SER A 140 -10.17 4.62 8.47
N MET A 141 -10.98 5.00 9.45
CA MET A 141 -10.65 6.02 10.44
C MET A 141 -10.74 5.39 11.83
N ALA A 142 -9.67 5.51 12.62
CA ALA A 142 -9.62 5.00 13.99
C ALA A 142 -8.76 5.92 14.86
N ASP A 143 -9.28 6.34 16.01
CA ASP A 143 -8.53 7.11 17.02
C ASP A 143 -7.82 8.37 16.46
N GLY A 144 -8.49 9.10 15.56
CA GLY A 144 -7.91 10.29 14.91
C GLY A 144 -6.84 9.98 13.86
N LYS A 145 -6.68 8.71 13.47
CA LYS A 145 -5.77 8.25 12.43
C LYS A 145 -6.54 7.78 11.20
N LEU A 146 -6.02 8.15 10.04
CA LEU A 146 -6.47 7.64 8.76
C LEU A 146 -5.60 6.43 8.40
N ILE A 147 -6.24 5.29 8.17
CA ILE A 147 -5.58 4.04 7.81
C ILE A 147 -5.96 3.72 6.37
N LEU A 148 -4.99 3.84 5.48
CA LEU A 148 -5.09 3.48 4.06
C LEU A 148 -4.50 2.09 3.87
N THR A 149 -5.31 1.12 3.46
CA THR A 149 -4.80 -0.20 3.03
C THR A 149 -4.81 -0.24 1.52
N TYR A 150 -3.63 -0.26 0.92
CA TYR A 150 -3.42 -0.34 -0.53
C TYR A 150 -3.19 -1.79 -0.94
N THR A 151 -3.96 -2.25 -1.93
CA THR A 151 -3.85 -3.60 -2.49
C THR A 151 -3.36 -3.50 -3.92
N LEU A 152 -2.22 -4.11 -4.22
CA LEU A 152 -1.66 -4.21 -5.55
C LEU A 152 -1.73 -5.65 -6.05
N SER A 153 -2.32 -5.86 -7.21
CA SER A 153 -2.42 -7.14 -7.88
C SER A 153 -1.59 -7.11 -9.17
N VAL A 154 -0.60 -7.98 -9.28
CA VAL A 154 0.25 -8.12 -10.47
C VAL A 154 0.00 -9.48 -11.11
N ARG A 155 -0.29 -9.51 -12.41
CA ARG A 155 -0.51 -10.75 -13.17
C ARG A 155 0.34 -10.77 -14.43
N TYR A 156 1.05 -11.87 -14.67
CA TYR A 156 1.81 -12.09 -15.90
C TYR A 156 1.09 -13.07 -16.83
N GLY A 157 0.69 -12.60 -18.01
CA GLY A 157 -0.09 -13.33 -19.00
C GLY A 157 -1.58 -13.36 -18.67
N VAL A 158 -2.40 -13.61 -19.69
CA VAL A 158 -3.88 -13.61 -19.56
C VAL A 158 -4.39 -14.71 -18.62
N ASP A 159 -3.69 -15.83 -18.55
CA ASP A 159 -4.02 -16.98 -17.69
C ASP A 159 -3.14 -17.06 -16.42
N GLY A 160 -2.32 -16.02 -16.18
CA GLY A 160 -1.45 -15.95 -15.02
C GLY A 160 -2.22 -15.88 -13.71
N ALA A 161 -1.67 -16.49 -12.66
CA ALA A 161 -2.13 -16.21 -11.30
C ALA A 161 -1.78 -14.75 -10.96
N ALA A 162 -2.71 -14.05 -10.30
CA ALA A 162 -2.42 -12.74 -9.75
C ALA A 162 -1.66 -12.89 -8.43
N GLU A 163 -0.53 -12.22 -8.33
CA GLU A 163 0.20 -11.99 -7.10
C GLU A 163 -0.38 -10.74 -6.43
N VAL A 164 -0.91 -10.89 -5.22
CA VAL A 164 -1.54 -9.80 -4.48
C VAL A 164 -0.66 -9.40 -3.30
N THR A 165 -0.31 -8.13 -3.23
CA THR A 165 0.45 -7.52 -2.15
C THR A 165 -0.37 -6.41 -1.51
N GLU A 166 -0.51 -6.44 -0.18
CA GLU A 166 -1.19 -5.40 0.59
C GLU A 166 -0.17 -4.59 1.40
N LYS A 167 -0.37 -3.28 1.49
CA LYS A 167 0.41 -2.39 2.35
C LYS A 167 -0.47 -1.39 3.07
N ILE A 168 -0.19 -1.21 4.35
CA ILE A 168 -0.95 -0.33 5.23
C ILE A 168 -0.14 0.94 5.45
N TYR A 169 -0.79 2.08 5.24
CA TYR A 169 -0.26 3.41 5.50
C TYR A 169 -1.13 4.06 6.56
N THR A 170 -0.50 4.54 7.64
CA THR A 170 -1.20 5.25 8.71
C THR A 170 -0.83 6.72 8.65
N PHE A 171 -1.83 7.59 8.77
CA PHE A 171 -1.67 9.04 8.78
C PHE A 171 -2.35 9.64 10.00
N ASP A 172 -1.80 10.73 10.53
CA ASP A 172 -2.50 11.58 11.48
C ASP A 172 -3.57 12.38 10.73
N ALA A 173 -4.84 12.29 11.14
CA ALA A 173 -5.92 12.96 10.40
C ALA A 173 -6.01 14.47 10.70
N ALA A 174 -5.36 14.95 11.77
CA ALA A 174 -5.34 16.37 12.10
C ALA A 174 -4.23 17.10 11.34
N THR A 175 -3.08 16.46 11.12
CA THR A 175 -1.94 17.05 10.40
C THR A 175 -1.80 16.58 8.97
N GLY A 176 -2.40 15.45 8.59
CA GLY A 176 -2.20 14.78 7.30
C GLY A 176 -0.86 14.05 7.19
N GLU A 177 0.00 14.10 8.22
CA GLU A 177 1.33 13.52 8.17
C GLU A 177 1.28 11.99 8.25
N ARG A 178 2.15 11.34 7.47
CA ARG A 178 2.34 9.90 7.55
C ARG A 178 3.03 9.53 8.87
N LEU A 179 2.45 8.56 9.57
CA LEU A 179 3.00 7.98 10.77
C LEU A 179 3.92 6.81 10.39
N ALA A 180 5.11 6.76 10.99
CA ALA A 180 6.01 5.63 10.85
C ALA A 180 5.38 4.36 11.46
N GLU A 181 5.60 3.21 10.81
CA GLU A 181 5.27 1.88 11.33
C GLU A 181 6.12 1.51 12.56
#